data_AF-A0AA37JKL9-F1
#
_entry.id   AF-A0AA37JKL9-F1
#
_cell.length_a   1.000
_cell.length_b   1.000
_cell.length_c   1.000
_cell.angle_alpha   90.00
_cell.angle_beta   90.00
_cell.angle_gamma   90.00
#
_symmetry.space_group_name_H-M   'P 1'
#
loop_
_entity.id
_entity.type
_entity.pdbx_description
1 polymer ?
#
loop_
_entity_poly.entity_id
_entity_poly.type
_entity_poly.pdbx_seq_one_letter_code
_entity_poly.pdbx_strand_id
1 'polypeptide(L)'
;MAAKKERGRFSLRFNTSDPVLLAAVELLELQPAHSKAQYVANALIYYNAHFSDDPQPLKAPAIDRAAIEAIVREIMRQEEQAPDKAVSTGESSSPKENKIAPPPQKQTAEPSESLTTAGASEVDDMTRNLIASTMAAFRRNS
;
A
#
# COMPACT_ATOMS: atom_id res chain seq x y z
N MET A 1 -36.32 -11.73 36.18
CA MET A 1 -35.31 -10.71 36.52
C MET A 1 -34.58 -10.32 35.25
N ALA A 2 -34.75 -9.10 34.73
CA ALA A 2 -33.96 -8.63 33.60
C ALA A 2 -32.57 -8.20 34.09
N ALA A 3 -31.51 -8.72 33.48
CA ALA A 3 -30.15 -8.31 33.81
C ALA A 3 -29.97 -6.83 33.46
N LYS A 4 -29.76 -5.98 34.47
CA LYS A 4 -29.44 -4.56 34.24
C LYS A 4 -28.12 -4.50 33.48
N LYS A 5 -28.12 -3.86 32.31
CA LYS A 5 -26.91 -3.59 31.53
C LYS A 5 -25.92 -2.83 32.41
N GLU A 6 -24.77 -3.43 32.72
CA GLU A 6 -23.74 -2.79 33.54
C GLU A 6 -23.28 -1.48 32.86
N ARG A 7 -23.46 -0.36 33.56
CA ARG A 7 -23.02 0.95 33.08
C ARG A 7 -21.50 0.95 32.96
N GLY A 8 -20.98 1.25 31.77
CA GLY A 8 -19.55 1.24 31.48
C GLY A 8 -19.03 -0.06 30.85
N ARG A 9 -19.83 -1.13 30.76
CA ARG A 9 -19.43 -2.36 30.08
C ARG A 9 -19.67 -2.24 28.57
N PHE A 10 -18.60 -2.21 27.80
CA PHE A 10 -18.62 -2.20 26.33
C PHE A 10 -17.83 -3.38 25.77
N SER A 11 -18.18 -3.81 24.57
CA SER A 11 -17.46 -4.84 23.81
C SER A 11 -17.36 -4.37 22.37
N LEU A 12 -16.15 -4.35 21.84
CA LEU A 12 -15.83 -3.81 20.52
C LEU A 12 -15.14 -4.91 19.70
N ARG A 13 -15.44 -4.96 18.40
CA ARG A 13 -14.73 -5.78 17.43
C ARG A 13 -14.42 -4.89 16.24
N PHE A 14 -13.13 -4.75 15.93
CA PHE A 14 -12.66 -3.99 14.78
C PHE A 14 -12.74 -4.86 13.52
N ASN A 15 -13.00 -4.23 12.38
CA ASN A 15 -12.90 -4.87 11.07
C ASN A 15 -11.48 -4.68 10.55
N THR A 16 -10.66 -5.72 10.52
CA THR A 16 -9.26 -5.65 10.05
C THR A 16 -9.12 -5.47 8.54
N SER A 17 -10.22 -5.55 7.78
CA SER A 17 -10.23 -5.18 6.35
C SER A 17 -10.35 -3.66 6.12
N ASP A 18 -10.65 -2.88 7.15
CA ASP A 18 -10.59 -1.41 7.10
C ASP A 18 -9.21 -0.96 7.59
N PRO A 19 -8.43 -0.20 6.80
CA PRO A 19 -7.06 0.18 7.17
C PRO A 19 -7.00 1.12 8.38
N VAL A 20 -8.02 1.95 8.60
CA VAL A 20 -8.09 2.85 9.76
C VAL A 20 -8.36 2.06 11.03
N LEU A 21 -9.25 1.07 10.95
CA LEU A 21 -9.54 0.19 12.09
C LEU A 21 -8.42 -0.82 12.34
N LEU A 22 -7.69 -1.25 11.31
CA LEU A 22 -6.48 -2.06 11.44
C LEU A 22 -5.38 -1.30 12.20
N ALA A 23 -5.07 -0.07 11.79
CA ALA A 23 -4.11 0.78 12.51
C ALA A 23 -4.51 1.01 13.98
N ALA A 24 -5.82 1.15 14.25
CA ALA A 24 -6.33 1.24 15.62
C ALA A 24 -6.13 -0.06 16.42
N VAL A 25 -6.24 -1.24 15.79
CA VAL A 25 -5.93 -2.53 16.41
C VAL A 25 -4.44 -2.63 16.73
N GLU A 26 -3.55 -2.32 15.78
CA GLU A 26 -2.10 -2.36 15.98
C GLU A 26 -1.66 -1.47 17.16
N LEU A 27 -2.15 -0.23 17.22
CA LEU A 27 -1.91 0.69 18.34
C LEU A 27 -2.41 0.15 19.68
N LEU A 28 -3.54 -0.57 19.69
CA LEU A 28 -4.09 -1.20 20.89
C LEU A 28 -3.30 -2.45 21.28
N GLU A 29 -2.81 -3.25 20.34
CA GLU A 29 -2.01 -4.45 20.60
C GLU A 29 -0.66 -4.09 21.24
N LEU A 30 -0.02 -3.01 20.80
CA LEU A 30 1.18 -2.42 21.42
C LEU A 30 0.97 -1.97 22.87
N GLN A 31 -0.26 -1.72 23.32
CA GLN A 31 -0.52 -1.32 24.71
C GLN A 31 -0.29 -2.50 25.68
N PRO A 32 0.34 -2.26 26.85
CA PRO A 32 0.49 -3.25 27.91
C PRO A 32 -0.79 -4.00 28.31
N ALA A 33 -0.61 -5.11 29.02
CA ALA A 33 -1.72 -5.82 29.64
C ALA A 33 -2.56 -4.85 30.50
N HIS A 34 -3.88 -4.94 30.37
CA HIS A 34 -4.88 -4.15 31.11
C HIS A 34 -4.91 -2.62 30.86
N SER A 35 -4.02 -2.03 30.05
CA SER A 35 -4.05 -0.57 29.78
C SER A 35 -4.92 -0.15 28.58
N LYS A 36 -5.26 -1.08 27.68
CA LYS A 36 -6.05 -0.86 26.45
C LYS A 36 -7.33 -0.03 26.69
N ALA A 37 -8.07 -0.29 27.77
CA ALA A 37 -9.29 0.46 28.10
C ALA A 37 -9.02 1.94 28.45
N GLN A 38 -7.94 2.22 29.19
CA GLN A 38 -7.53 3.59 29.50
C GLN A 38 -7.02 4.32 28.24
N TYR A 39 -6.31 3.62 27.36
CA TYR A 39 -5.86 4.18 26.08
C TYR A 39 -7.03 4.62 25.20
N VAL A 40 -8.06 3.76 25.05
CA VAL A 40 -9.31 4.10 24.35
C VAL A 40 -10.03 5.28 25.00
N ALA A 41 -10.11 5.33 26.33
CA ALA A 41 -10.72 6.45 27.05
C ALA A 41 -9.97 7.77 26.81
N ASN A 42 -8.64 7.76 26.87
CA ASN A 42 -7.80 8.93 26.61
C ASN A 42 -7.98 9.42 25.16
N ALA A 43 -7.99 8.51 24.18
CA ALA A 43 -8.21 8.84 22.77
C ALA A 43 -9.60 9.46 22.53
N LEU A 44 -10.66 8.93 23.16
CA LEU A 44 -12.01 9.50 23.10
C LEU A 44 -12.09 10.91 23.70
N ILE A 45 -11.43 11.14 24.84
CA ILE A 45 -11.40 12.46 25.49
C ILE A 45 -10.63 13.45 24.61
N TYR A 46 -9.45 13.07 24.11
CA TYR A 46 -8.62 13.89 23.24
C TYR A 46 -9.35 14.25 21.93
N TYR A 47 -10.02 13.28 21.30
CA TYR A 47 -10.75 13.51 20.06
C TYR A 47 -11.87 14.53 20.24
N ASN A 48 -12.71 14.39 21.28
CA ASN A 48 -13.75 15.37 21.56
C ASN A 48 -13.15 16.75 21.93
N ALA A 49 -12.10 16.79 22.75
CA ALA A 49 -11.48 18.06 23.17
C ALA A 49 -10.89 18.90 22.01
N HIS A 50 -10.59 18.29 20.85
CA HIS A 50 -9.93 18.95 19.73
C HIS A 50 -10.70 18.92 18.40
N PHE A 51 -11.68 18.02 18.25
CA PHE A 51 -12.42 17.80 17.00
C PHE A 51 -13.94 17.68 17.19
N SER A 52 -14.51 18.12 18.33
CA SER A 52 -15.97 18.10 18.53
C SER A 52 -16.76 18.97 17.53
N ASP A 53 -16.23 20.14 17.17
CA ASP A 53 -16.95 21.11 16.31
C ASP A 53 -16.72 20.87 14.80
N ASP A 54 -15.56 20.30 14.44
CA ASP A 54 -15.25 19.79 13.10
C ASP A 54 -14.71 18.36 13.24
N PRO A 55 -15.58 17.34 13.22
CA PRO A 55 -15.17 15.95 13.31
C PRO A 55 -14.47 15.56 12.02
N GLN A 56 -13.16 15.82 11.95
CA GLN A 56 -12.36 15.48 10.79
C GLN A 56 -12.52 13.99 10.49
N PRO A 57 -12.97 13.64 9.26
CA PRO A 57 -12.81 12.29 8.79
C PRO A 57 -11.32 11.97 8.87
N LEU A 58 -10.95 10.84 9.47
CA LEU A 58 -9.60 10.31 9.39
C LEU A 58 -9.31 10.06 7.91
N LYS A 59 -8.70 11.05 7.25
CA LYS A 59 -8.65 11.08 5.79
C LYS A 59 -7.79 9.91 5.35
N ALA A 60 -8.42 8.96 4.64
CA ALA A 60 -7.68 8.04 3.79
C ALA A 60 -6.69 8.86 2.96
N PRO A 61 -5.42 8.42 2.80
CA PRO A 61 -4.40 9.19 2.12
C PRO A 61 -4.92 9.70 0.78
N ALA A 62 -5.11 11.02 0.70
CA ALA A 62 -5.61 11.65 -0.51
C ALA A 62 -4.47 11.66 -1.52
N ILE A 63 -4.41 10.61 -2.35
CA ILE A 63 -3.47 10.55 -3.47
C ILE A 63 -3.78 11.75 -4.36
N ASP A 64 -2.79 12.63 -4.52
CA ASP A 64 -2.97 13.84 -5.30
C ASP A 64 -3.35 13.50 -6.75
N ARG A 65 -4.17 14.36 -7.35
CA ARG A 65 -4.63 14.21 -8.73
C ARG A 65 -3.45 14.16 -9.70
N ALA A 66 -2.37 14.89 -9.46
CA ALA A 66 -1.18 14.83 -10.31
C ALA A 66 -0.42 13.49 -10.14
N ALA A 67 -0.41 12.91 -8.93
CA ALA A 67 0.17 11.58 -8.72
C ALA A 67 -0.62 10.47 -9.43
N ILE A 68 -1.96 10.54 -9.41
CA ILE A 68 -2.82 9.63 -10.20
C ILE A 68 -2.53 9.80 -11.71
N GLU A 69 -2.48 11.03 -12.23
CA GLU A 69 -2.15 11.27 -13.64
C GLU A 69 -0.74 10.77 -14.01
N ALA A 70 0.26 10.92 -13.13
CA ALA A 70 1.60 10.43 -13.36
C ALA A 70 1.63 8.89 -13.47
N ILE A 71 0.92 8.18 -12.58
CA ILE A 71 0.79 6.72 -12.63
C ILE A 71 0.09 6.27 -13.91
N VAL A 72 -1.01 6.93 -14.31
CA VAL A 72 -1.74 6.61 -15.55
C VAL A 72 -0.85 6.80 -16.78
N ARG A 73 -0.11 7.91 -16.87
CA ARG A 73 0.83 8.15 -17.98
C ARG A 73 1.96 7.12 -18.03
N GLU A 74 2.48 6.72 -16.88
CA GLU A 74 3.54 5.71 -16.79
C GLU A 74 3.03 4.32 -17.19
N ILE A 75 1.82 3.92 -16.79
CA ILE A 75 1.18 2.67 -17.25
C ILE A 75 1.03 2.69 -18.79
N MET A 76 0.52 3.78 -19.36
CA MET A 76 0.40 3.90 -20.82
C MET A 76 1.76 3.79 -21.52
N ARG A 77 2.82 4.43 -20.98
CA ARG A 77 4.18 4.35 -21.51
C ARG A 77 4.76 2.93 -21.44
N GLN A 78 4.50 2.20 -20.37
CA GLN A 78 4.94 0.81 -20.20
C GLN A 78 4.24 -0.13 -21.18
N GLU A 79 2.95 0.07 -21.43
CA GLU A 79 2.17 -0.70 -22.41
C GLU A 79 2.61 -0.40 -23.85
N GLU A 80 2.87 0.86 -24.22
CA GLU A 80 3.43 1.21 -25.53
C GLU A 80 4.83 0.63 -25.75
N GLN A 81 5.62 0.47 -24.69
CA GLN A 81 6.95 -0.13 -24.73
C GLN A 81 6.96 -1.66 -24.56
N ALA A 82 5.80 -2.28 -24.33
CA ALA A 82 5.62 -3.72 -24.35
C ALA A 82 5.20 -4.16 -25.77
N PRO A 83 6.13 -4.55 -26.67
CA PRO A 83 5.73 -5.11 -27.95
C PRO A 83 4.88 -6.36 -27.71
N ASP A 84 3.78 -6.43 -28.45
CA ASP A 84 2.70 -7.41 -28.34
C ASP A 84 3.24 -8.86 -28.26
N LYS A 85 3.45 -9.37 -27.04
CA LYS A 85 3.89 -10.75 -26.81
C LYS A 85 2.68 -11.68 -26.82
N ALA A 86 2.04 -11.74 -27.99
CA ALA A 86 1.07 -12.76 -28.30
C ALA A 86 1.68 -14.16 -28.10
N VAL A 87 1.00 -14.94 -27.25
CA VAL A 87 0.89 -16.41 -27.27
C VAL A 87 2.15 -17.21 -27.62
N SER A 88 2.74 -17.83 -26.59
CA SER A 88 3.31 -19.18 -26.77
C SER A 88 3.03 -20.03 -25.55
N THR A 89 1.94 -20.81 -25.64
CA THR A 89 1.79 -22.04 -24.86
C THR A 89 2.76 -23.07 -25.45
N GLY A 90 3.75 -23.47 -24.68
CA GLY A 90 4.75 -24.46 -25.10
C GLY A 90 5.43 -25.06 -23.88
N GLU A 91 5.30 -26.37 -23.73
CA GLU A 91 5.74 -27.13 -22.56
C GLU A 91 7.27 -27.32 -22.50
N SER A 92 7.71 -27.93 -21.40
CA SER A 92 8.89 -28.80 -21.28
C SER A 92 10.18 -28.23 -20.67
N SER A 93 10.44 -28.69 -19.44
CA SER A 93 11.71 -29.26 -18.96
C SER A 93 13.01 -28.43 -19.03
N SER A 94 13.45 -27.98 -17.85
CA SER A 94 14.87 -28.06 -17.43
C SER A 94 15.35 -29.54 -17.47
N PRO A 95 16.66 -29.91 -17.56
CA PRO A 95 17.65 -29.47 -16.55
C PRO A 95 19.17 -29.43 -16.90
N LYS A 96 19.97 -28.81 -16.01
CA LYS A 96 21.37 -29.18 -15.63
C LYS A 96 22.50 -28.98 -16.69
N GLU A 97 23.79 -28.83 -16.38
CA GLU A 97 24.55 -28.62 -15.11
C GLU A 97 26.06 -28.33 -15.40
N ASN A 98 26.72 -27.51 -14.56
CA ASN A 98 28.20 -27.35 -14.42
C ASN A 98 28.99 -26.76 -15.64
N LYS A 99 30.21 -26.18 -15.53
CA LYS A 99 31.30 -26.29 -14.51
C LYS A 99 32.32 -25.10 -14.59
N ILE A 100 32.92 -24.71 -13.45
CA ILE A 100 34.25 -24.02 -13.26
C ILE A 100 34.44 -22.52 -13.65
N ALA A 101 35.22 -21.83 -12.81
CA ALA A 101 35.82 -20.48 -12.94
C ALA A 101 37.31 -20.54 -12.49
N PRO A 102 38.12 -19.46 -12.27
CA PRO A 102 37.95 -18.01 -12.53
C PRO A 102 39.19 -17.36 -13.27
N PRO A 103 39.86 -16.27 -12.81
CA PRO A 103 39.90 -14.88 -13.38
C PRO A 103 41.35 -14.49 -13.86
N PRO A 104 41.91 -13.23 -13.82
CA PRO A 104 41.42 -11.86 -13.52
C PRO A 104 41.96 -10.71 -14.44
N GLN A 105 41.80 -9.43 -14.00
CA GLN A 105 42.52 -8.17 -14.39
C GLN A 105 42.01 -7.40 -15.64
N LYS A 106 42.00 -6.04 -15.72
CA LYS A 106 42.06 -4.91 -14.74
C LYS A 106 41.73 -3.55 -15.46
N GLN A 107 41.10 -2.59 -14.76
CA GLN A 107 41.02 -1.13 -15.08
C GLN A 107 40.22 -0.76 -16.38
N THR A 108 39.65 0.44 -16.62
CA THR A 108 39.79 1.81 -16.05
C THR A 108 38.42 2.53 -15.98
N ALA A 109 38.34 3.67 -15.29
CA ALA A 109 37.11 4.46 -15.04
C ALA A 109 36.63 5.35 -16.20
N GLU A 110 35.36 5.77 -16.14
CA GLU A 110 34.76 7.05 -16.60
C GLU A 110 33.30 7.11 -16.05
N PRO A 111 32.88 8.09 -15.24
CA PRO A 111 31.49 8.24 -14.80
C PRO A 111 30.76 9.32 -15.61
N SER A 112 29.97 8.90 -16.62
CA SER A 112 29.14 9.84 -17.38
C SER A 112 27.92 10.32 -16.58
N GLU A 113 27.73 11.63 -16.56
CA GLU A 113 26.58 12.30 -15.95
C GLU A 113 25.26 11.89 -16.65
N SER A 114 24.20 11.67 -15.88
CA SER A 114 22.84 11.90 -16.37
C SER A 114 21.95 12.41 -15.25
N LEU A 115 21.01 13.29 -15.63
CA LEU A 115 20.33 14.18 -14.70
C LEU A 115 19.23 13.50 -13.88
N THR A 116 19.09 14.04 -12.68
CA THR A 116 17.86 14.11 -11.86
C THR A 116 16.54 13.84 -12.59
N THR A 117 15.78 12.86 -12.10
CA THR A 117 14.31 12.95 -12.00
C THR A 117 13.92 12.27 -10.68
N ALA A 118 14.01 12.98 -9.56
CA ALA A 118 12.94 13.82 -9.02
C ALA A 118 11.69 12.99 -8.65
N GLY A 119 11.64 12.55 -7.40
CA GLY A 119 10.39 12.16 -6.72
C GLY A 119 9.66 10.96 -7.29
N ALA A 120 10.17 9.75 -7.04
CA ALA A 120 9.30 8.58 -6.98
C ALA A 120 8.29 8.81 -5.84
N SER A 121 7.07 9.19 -6.19
CA SER A 121 5.95 9.17 -5.25
C SER A 121 5.77 7.72 -4.80
N GLU A 122 5.98 7.46 -3.50
CA GLU A 122 5.78 6.14 -2.87
C GLU A 122 4.27 5.83 -2.80
N VAL A 123 3.70 5.58 -3.97
CA VAL A 123 2.39 4.98 -4.12
C VAL A 123 2.58 3.48 -4.22
N ASP A 124 1.99 2.78 -3.26
CA ASP A 124 2.08 1.33 -3.09
C ASP A 124 1.64 0.54 -4.35
N ASP A 125 2.25 -0.62 -4.56
CA ASP A 125 2.02 -1.44 -5.76
C ASP A 125 0.59 -2.01 -5.83
N MET A 126 -0.10 -2.22 -4.70
CA MET A 126 -1.53 -2.56 -4.70
C MET A 126 -2.37 -1.43 -5.31
N THR A 127 -2.01 -0.18 -5.04
CA THR A 127 -2.68 1.01 -5.59
C THR A 127 -2.41 1.15 -7.09
N ARG A 128 -1.15 0.93 -7.53
CA ARG A 128 -0.79 0.92 -8.96
C ARG A 128 -1.55 -0.17 -9.73
N ASN A 129 -1.61 -1.39 -9.17
CA ASN A 129 -2.35 -2.50 -9.75
C ASN A 129 -3.86 -2.22 -9.84
N LEU A 130 -4.45 -1.55 -8.83
CA LEU A 130 -5.86 -1.15 -8.86
C LEU A 130 -6.15 -0.13 -9.98
N ILE A 131 -5.27 0.85 -10.19
CA ILE A 131 -5.37 1.83 -11.29
C ILE A 131 -5.26 1.11 -12.65
N ALA A 132 -4.27 0.24 -12.82
CA ALA A 132 -4.08 -0.53 -14.06
C ALA A 132 -5.29 -1.43 -14.40
N SER A 133 -5.82 -2.16 -13.40
CA SER A 133 -7.01 -3.01 -13.56
C SER A 133 -8.24 -2.19 -13.96
N THR A 134 -8.40 -1.00 -13.36
CA THR A 134 -9.48 -0.06 -13.70
C THR A 134 -9.36 0.45 -15.14
N MET A 135 -8.16 0.83 -15.58
CA MET A 135 -7.90 1.25 -16.97
C MET A 135 -8.22 0.11 -17.98
N ALA A 136 -7.80 -1.12 -17.68
CA ALA A 136 -8.10 -2.28 -18.51
C ALA A 136 -9.61 -2.57 -18.61
N ALA A 137 -10.37 -2.37 -17.53
CA ALA A 137 -11.83 -2.54 -17.53
C ALA A 137 -12.53 -1.55 -18.49
N PHE A 138 -12.10 -0.29 -18.54
CA PHE A 138 -12.65 0.70 -19.49
C PHE A 138 -12.39 0.32 -20.95
N ARG A 139 -11.19 -0.18 -21.27
CA ARG A 139 -10.81 -0.62 -22.64
C ARG A 139 -11.57 -1.86 -23.12
N ARG A 140 -12.00 -2.72 -22.20
CA ARG A 140 -12.78 -3.93 -22.53
C ARG A 140 -14.23 -3.60 -22.90
N ASN A 141 -14.70 -2.39 -22.59
CA ASN A 141 -16.11 -2.00 -22.69
C ASN A 141 -16.37 -0.90 -23.73
N SER A 142 -15.42 -0.74 -24.67
CA SER A 142 -15.42 0.17 -25.82
C SER A 142 -15.29 -0.62 -27.13
#